data_AF-A0A2P4X0I5-F1
#
_entry.id   AF-A0A2P4X0I5-F1
#
_cell.length_a   1.000
_cell.length_b   1.000
_cell.length_c   1.000
_cell.angle_alpha   90.00
_cell.angle_beta   90.00
_cell.angle_gamma   90.00
#
_symmetry.space_group_name_H-M   'P 1'
#
loop_
_entity.id
_entity.type
_entity.pdbx_description
1 polymer ?
#
loop_
_entity_poly.entity_id
_entity_poly.type
_entity_poly.pdbx_seq_one_letter_code
_entity_poly.pdbx_strand_id
1 'polypeptide(L)'
;MWRRSGSALSQRLALSEEVSEALYGRVKKPVVALESTIISHGMPFPQNLQMAKHVEELVRAHGACPATVCIADGALKVGLAEQDLTQLAELGAGAKKCSTRDIAAAITDKKVVGATTVSSTMRIAHAAGIKVFVTGGIGGVHRFCEETMDISTDLMELSRTPVAVVCAGVKSILDIPRTLEFLETHSVPVIGYKTDQFPAFFTQDSGEKAHLRRDTPDDVARLIYESEALELPNGHIIAVPNPKPVPTALINEAIELGLKEVVENNIHGQAVTPYLLKRVNEMTQGVSLESNIDLVNNNATVGRVPQWIPLRNRMLSILCRKSIACCILGVGRNIAECLHRLRLDPLFVSSVGNDASGTILLENLKKVGMDTSGINISDNLSTAVYSALLDSTGDMDAAIADMSAFDSIVSGLFLEKSVLSC
;
A
#
# COMPACT_ATOMS: atom_id res chain seq x y z
N MET A 1 -2.19 -21.59 17.43
CA MET A 1 -1.37 -21.27 16.23
C MET A 1 -2.12 -20.18 15.45
N TRP A 2 -1.84 -18.91 15.75
CA TRP A 2 -2.58 -17.77 15.20
C TRP A 2 -2.09 -17.49 13.78
N ARG A 3 -2.93 -17.74 12.76
CA ARG A 3 -2.65 -17.32 11.38
C ARG A 3 -2.82 -15.80 11.31
N ARG A 4 -1.75 -15.06 11.01
CA ARG A 4 -1.85 -13.64 10.65
C ARG A 4 -2.81 -13.50 9.47
N SER A 5 -3.80 -12.63 9.58
CA SER A 5 -4.82 -12.30 8.55
C SER A 5 -4.22 -11.51 7.37
N GLY A 6 -3.06 -11.93 6.87
CA GLY A 6 -2.41 -11.36 5.69
C GLY A 6 -2.63 -12.21 4.46
N SER A 7 -2.63 -11.59 3.28
CA SER A 7 -2.62 -12.31 2.00
C SER A 7 -1.45 -13.32 1.94
N ALA A 8 -1.56 -14.36 1.11
CA ALA A 8 -0.45 -15.31 0.91
C ALA A 8 0.84 -14.62 0.43
N LEU A 9 0.69 -13.50 -0.29
CA LEU A 9 1.81 -12.65 -0.73
C LEU A 9 2.48 -11.96 0.47
N SER A 10 1.69 -11.40 1.41
CA SER A 10 2.18 -10.75 2.62
C SER A 10 2.97 -11.71 3.52
N GLN A 11 2.67 -13.01 3.48
CA GLN A 11 3.40 -14.04 4.24
C GLN A 11 4.79 -14.38 3.64
N ARG A 12 5.07 -13.94 2.40
CA ARG A 12 6.35 -14.15 1.70
C ARG A 12 7.26 -12.91 1.72
N LEU A 13 6.81 -11.83 2.36
CA LEU A 13 7.59 -10.60 2.52
C LEU A 13 8.73 -10.82 3.53
N ALA A 14 9.93 -10.46 3.12
CA ALA A 14 11.09 -10.32 3.98
C ALA A 14 11.38 -8.81 4.12
N LEU A 15 10.79 -8.19 5.14
CA LEU A 15 11.05 -6.78 5.44
C LEU A 15 12.40 -6.66 6.16
N SER A 16 13.19 -5.66 5.79
CA SER A 16 14.32 -5.24 6.63
C SER A 16 13.83 -4.74 8.00
N GLU A 17 14.73 -4.72 8.98
CA GLU A 17 14.44 -4.18 10.31
C GLU A 17 14.00 -2.71 10.22
N GLU A 18 14.70 -1.90 9.43
CA GLU A 18 14.39 -0.47 9.22
C GLU A 18 12.96 -0.28 8.67
N VAL A 19 12.58 -1.05 7.64
CA VAL A 19 11.24 -0.97 7.03
C VAL A 19 10.16 -1.49 7.99
N SER A 20 10.43 -2.60 8.68
CA SER A 20 9.50 -3.17 9.66
C SER A 20 9.23 -2.19 10.80
N GLU A 21 10.26 -1.54 11.32
CA GLU A 21 10.13 -0.51 12.36
C GLU A 21 9.42 0.74 11.84
N ALA A 22 9.71 1.19 10.61
CA ALA A 22 9.03 2.32 10.00
C ALA A 22 7.51 2.09 9.84
N LEU A 23 7.09 0.88 9.47
CA LEU A 23 5.68 0.53 9.26
C LEU A 23 4.94 0.17 10.55
N TYR A 24 5.57 -0.63 11.41
CA TYR A 24 4.92 -1.31 12.54
C TYR A 24 5.51 -0.95 13.90
N GLY A 25 6.58 -0.16 13.94
CA GLY A 25 7.18 0.33 15.17
C GLY A 25 6.28 1.32 15.92
N ARG A 26 6.71 1.70 17.13
CA ARG A 26 5.98 2.66 17.97
C ARG A 26 5.91 4.05 17.33
N VAL A 27 6.99 4.45 16.66
CA VAL A 27 7.07 5.71 15.92
C VAL A 27 7.08 5.36 14.43
N LYS A 28 5.89 5.44 13.82
CA LYS A 28 5.77 5.20 12.38
C LYS A 28 6.53 6.27 11.59
N LYS A 29 7.19 5.84 10.52
CA LYS A 29 7.86 6.72 9.56
C LYS A 29 7.28 6.47 8.16
N PRO A 30 7.18 7.49 7.30
CA PRO A 30 6.86 7.29 5.89
C PRO A 30 7.84 6.31 5.25
N VAL A 31 7.36 5.40 4.39
CA VAL A 31 8.21 4.44 3.68
C VAL A 31 8.07 4.65 2.18
N VAL A 32 9.17 4.85 1.47
CA VAL A 32 9.17 5.03 0.02
C VAL A 32 9.73 3.78 -0.64
N ALA A 33 8.90 3.07 -1.41
CA ALA A 33 9.39 1.94 -2.21
C ALA A 33 10.29 2.43 -3.34
N LEU A 34 11.28 1.61 -3.70
CA LEU A 34 12.20 1.82 -4.83
C LEU A 34 12.33 0.52 -5.62
N GLU A 35 12.40 0.59 -6.95
CA GLU A 35 12.54 -0.61 -7.80
C GLU A 35 14.00 -1.03 -7.97
N SER A 36 14.22 -2.29 -8.34
CA SER A 36 15.57 -2.82 -8.62
C SER A 36 15.89 -2.94 -10.11
N THR A 37 14.91 -2.90 -11.02
CA THR A 37 15.18 -2.95 -12.47
C THR A 37 16.04 -1.79 -12.94
N ILE A 38 15.84 -0.59 -12.40
CA ILE A 38 16.68 0.57 -12.72
C ILE A 38 18.15 0.36 -12.34
N ILE A 39 18.40 -0.42 -11.27
CA ILE A 39 19.74 -0.74 -10.79
C ILE A 39 20.40 -1.79 -11.69
N SER A 40 19.70 -2.89 -11.99
CA SER A 40 20.29 -4.02 -12.73
C SER A 40 20.30 -3.84 -14.25
N HIS A 41 19.31 -3.13 -14.81
CA HIS A 41 19.11 -3.01 -16.26
C HIS A 41 19.02 -1.56 -16.76
N GLY A 42 18.94 -0.57 -15.86
CA GLY A 42 18.79 0.83 -16.23
C GLY A 42 20.10 1.60 -16.33
N MET A 43 21.14 1.18 -15.59
CA MET A 43 22.43 1.87 -15.52
C MET A 43 23.59 0.87 -15.42
N PRO A 44 24.78 1.20 -15.93
CA PRO A 44 25.97 0.35 -15.78
C PRO A 44 26.55 0.41 -14.37
N PHE A 45 27.33 -0.61 -14.00
CA PHE A 45 28.14 -0.59 -12.79
C PHE A 45 29.43 0.24 -13.00
N PRO A 46 29.87 1.05 -12.02
CA PRO A 46 29.35 1.24 -10.65
C PRO A 46 28.29 2.34 -10.49
N GLN A 47 27.89 3.02 -11.57
CA GLN A 47 26.95 4.15 -11.50
C GLN A 47 25.58 3.73 -10.96
N ASN A 48 25.13 2.52 -11.27
CA ASN A 48 23.90 1.95 -10.74
C ASN A 48 23.86 1.87 -9.21
N LEU A 49 24.94 1.39 -8.58
CA LEU A 49 25.08 1.27 -7.13
C LEU A 49 25.19 2.65 -6.48
N GLN A 50 25.97 3.55 -7.07
CA GLN A 50 26.12 4.93 -6.59
C GLN A 50 24.78 5.67 -6.60
N MET A 51 24.03 5.56 -7.71
CA MET A 51 22.69 6.12 -7.82
C MET A 51 21.75 5.52 -6.78
N ALA A 52 21.72 4.19 -6.63
CA ALA A 52 20.83 3.54 -5.67
C ALA A 52 21.10 3.98 -4.22
N LYS A 53 22.38 3.97 -3.80
CA LYS A 53 22.76 4.45 -2.45
C LYS A 53 22.40 5.92 -2.25
N HIS A 54 22.69 6.77 -3.23
CA HIS A 54 22.39 8.18 -3.15
C HIS A 54 20.88 8.46 -3.03
N VAL A 55 20.05 7.74 -3.79
CA VAL A 55 18.59 7.87 -3.70
C VAL A 55 18.07 7.40 -2.34
N GLU A 56 18.60 6.29 -1.80
CA GLU A 56 18.22 5.86 -0.45
C GLU A 56 18.61 6.89 0.62
N GLU A 57 19.82 7.44 0.55
CA GLU A 57 20.28 8.53 1.42
C GLU A 57 19.40 9.78 1.31
N LEU A 58 19.00 10.14 0.09
CA LEU A 58 18.13 11.27 -0.18
C LEU A 58 16.74 11.08 0.44
N VAL A 59 16.16 9.88 0.34
CA VAL A 59 14.91 9.52 1.00
C VAL A 59 15.04 9.63 2.52
N ARG A 60 16.14 9.11 3.10
CA ARG A 60 16.44 9.23 4.54
C ARG A 60 16.59 10.68 5.00
N ALA A 61 17.30 11.50 4.23
CA ALA A 61 17.51 12.93 4.51
C ALA A 61 16.20 13.72 4.54
N HIS A 62 15.18 13.25 3.81
CA HIS A 62 13.83 13.83 3.81
C HIS A 62 12.89 13.19 4.85
N GLY A 63 13.41 12.39 5.79
CA GLY A 63 12.67 11.86 6.93
C GLY A 63 11.82 10.62 6.62
N ALA A 64 12.04 9.97 5.48
CA ALA A 64 11.37 8.73 5.10
C ALA A 64 12.34 7.53 5.12
N CYS A 65 11.81 6.33 5.25
CA CYS A 65 12.57 5.08 5.15
C CYS A 65 12.53 4.59 3.69
N PRO A 66 13.68 4.40 3.02
CA PRO A 66 13.72 3.79 1.70
C PRO A 66 13.51 2.28 1.77
N ALA A 67 12.75 1.75 0.82
CA ALA A 67 12.45 0.34 0.71
C ALA A 67 12.74 -0.15 -0.72
N THR A 68 14.01 -0.36 -1.05
CA THR A 68 14.41 -1.02 -2.30
C THR A 68 13.87 -2.44 -2.34
N VAL A 69 13.17 -2.82 -3.41
CA VAL A 69 12.47 -4.10 -3.52
C VAL A 69 13.16 -5.01 -4.51
N CYS A 70 13.44 -6.26 -4.11
CA CYS A 70 13.90 -7.31 -5.04
C CYS A 70 13.32 -8.69 -4.67
N ILE A 71 13.61 -9.68 -5.50
CA ILE A 71 13.32 -11.09 -5.22
C ILE A 71 14.66 -11.81 -5.07
N ALA A 72 14.90 -12.44 -3.93
CA ALA A 72 16.12 -13.22 -3.70
C ALA A 72 15.86 -14.27 -2.62
N ASP A 73 16.60 -15.38 -2.66
CA ASP A 73 16.55 -16.45 -1.66
C ASP A 73 15.15 -17.07 -1.46
N GLY A 74 14.29 -16.98 -2.48
CA GLY A 74 12.89 -17.40 -2.43
C GLY A 74 11.99 -16.51 -1.57
N ALA A 75 12.37 -15.24 -1.37
CA ALA A 75 11.60 -14.25 -0.62
C ALA A 75 11.43 -12.95 -1.41
N LEU A 76 10.38 -12.21 -1.06
CA LEU A 76 10.14 -10.85 -1.55
C LEU A 76 10.81 -9.87 -0.59
N LYS A 77 12.04 -9.46 -0.88
CA LYS A 77 12.82 -8.56 -0.01
C LYS A 77 12.33 -7.12 -0.17
N VAL A 78 12.04 -6.44 0.94
CA VAL A 78 11.57 -5.04 0.99
C VAL A 78 12.44 -4.24 1.96
N GLY A 79 13.24 -3.33 1.39
CA GLY A 79 14.39 -2.73 2.06
C GLY A 79 15.57 -3.69 2.00
N LEU A 80 16.60 -3.34 1.22
CA LEU A 80 17.78 -4.17 1.03
C LEU A 80 18.88 -3.76 2.00
N ALA A 81 19.60 -4.75 2.53
CA ALA A 81 20.88 -4.49 3.18
C ALA A 81 21.90 -4.01 2.15
N GLU A 82 22.92 -3.27 2.58
CA GLU A 82 23.96 -2.75 1.69
C GLU A 82 24.64 -3.86 0.86
N GLN A 83 24.83 -5.04 1.44
CA GLN A 83 25.39 -6.21 0.77
C GLN A 83 24.49 -6.73 -0.34
N ASP A 84 23.19 -6.87 -0.07
CA ASP A 84 22.18 -7.31 -1.07
C ASP A 84 22.08 -6.29 -2.22
N LEU A 85 22.12 -4.99 -1.89
CA LEU A 85 22.08 -3.91 -2.88
C LEU A 85 23.34 -3.93 -3.78
N THR A 86 24.51 -4.13 -3.18
CA THR A 86 25.79 -4.22 -3.89
C THR A 86 25.80 -5.45 -4.81
N GLN A 87 25.39 -6.61 -4.29
CA GLN A 87 25.29 -7.85 -5.08
C GLN A 87 24.35 -7.68 -6.28
N LEU A 88 23.18 -7.08 -6.07
CA LEU A 88 22.21 -6.81 -7.15
C LEU A 88 22.79 -5.89 -8.23
N ALA A 89 23.55 -4.86 -7.83
CA ALA A 89 24.16 -3.91 -8.75
C ALA A 89 25.33 -4.51 -9.55
N GLU A 90 26.18 -5.32 -8.90
CA GLU A 90 27.29 -6.05 -9.56
C GLU A 90 26.78 -7.11 -10.52
N LEU A 91 25.70 -7.81 -10.15
CA LEU A 91 25.09 -8.85 -10.98
C LEU A 91 24.54 -8.27 -12.30
N GLY A 92 24.06 -7.02 -12.27
CA GLY A 92 23.59 -6.29 -13.45
C GLY A 92 22.60 -7.11 -14.28
N ALA A 93 22.88 -7.29 -15.58
CA ALA A 93 22.05 -8.07 -16.49
C ALA A 93 21.91 -9.56 -16.14
N GLY A 94 22.75 -10.09 -15.22
CA GLY A 94 22.59 -11.43 -14.66
C GLY A 94 21.39 -11.57 -13.71
N ALA A 95 20.90 -10.44 -13.16
CA ALA A 95 19.64 -10.44 -12.42
C ALA A 95 18.48 -10.60 -13.41
N LYS A 96 17.50 -11.42 -13.07
CA LYS A 96 16.32 -11.59 -13.92
C LYS A 96 15.43 -10.37 -13.78
N LYS A 97 15.12 -9.69 -14.89
CA LYS A 97 14.08 -8.66 -14.92
C LYS A 97 12.72 -9.30 -14.63
N CYS A 98 12.07 -8.90 -13.55
CA CYS A 98 10.84 -9.52 -13.04
C CYS A 98 9.66 -8.55 -13.10
N SER A 99 8.71 -8.83 -14.00
CA SER A 99 7.34 -8.31 -13.96
C SER A 99 6.46 -9.17 -13.06
N THR A 100 5.22 -8.76 -12.81
CA THR A 100 4.29 -9.43 -11.89
C THR A 100 4.10 -10.92 -12.21
N ARG A 101 4.10 -11.29 -13.49
CA ARG A 101 4.04 -12.70 -13.94
C ARG A 101 5.25 -13.53 -13.53
N ASP A 102 6.40 -12.90 -13.34
CA ASP A 102 7.67 -13.55 -13.05
C ASP A 102 7.88 -13.80 -11.55
N ILE A 103 7.07 -13.16 -10.69
CA ILE A 103 7.21 -13.22 -9.22
C ILE A 103 7.21 -14.67 -8.73
N ALA A 104 6.22 -15.46 -9.14
CA ALA A 104 6.10 -16.85 -8.69
C ALA A 104 7.32 -17.69 -9.10
N ALA A 105 7.75 -17.54 -10.37
CA ALA A 105 8.91 -18.27 -10.89
C ALA A 105 10.21 -17.89 -10.16
N ALA A 106 10.42 -16.59 -9.91
CA ALA A 106 11.59 -16.09 -9.19
C ALA A 106 11.63 -16.51 -7.72
N ILE A 107 10.46 -16.61 -7.05
CA ILE A 107 10.38 -17.13 -5.68
C ILE A 107 10.68 -18.63 -5.61
N THR A 108 10.22 -19.41 -6.58
CA THR A 108 10.37 -20.87 -6.56
C THR A 108 11.81 -21.34 -6.82
N ASP A 109 12.58 -20.57 -7.58
CA ASP A 109 13.99 -20.87 -7.84
C ASP A 109 14.89 -19.99 -6.97
N LYS A 110 15.38 -20.55 -5.85
CA LYS A 110 16.23 -19.83 -4.90
C LYS A 110 17.57 -19.34 -5.48
N LYS A 111 17.97 -19.82 -6.66
CA LYS A 111 19.19 -19.34 -7.34
C LYS A 111 18.96 -18.05 -8.14
N VAL A 112 17.69 -17.69 -8.37
CA VAL A 112 17.33 -16.50 -9.13
C VAL A 112 17.32 -15.28 -8.22
N VAL A 113 18.08 -14.26 -8.62
CA VAL A 113 17.91 -12.90 -8.14
C VAL A 113 17.04 -12.15 -9.15
N GLY A 114 15.87 -11.71 -8.71
CA GLY A 114 14.89 -10.98 -9.51
C GLY A 114 14.96 -9.47 -9.24
N ALA A 115 15.34 -8.71 -10.27
CA ALA A 115 15.22 -7.26 -10.28
C ALA A 115 13.76 -6.88 -10.63
N THR A 116 13.04 -6.28 -9.69
CA THR A 116 11.62 -5.96 -9.85
C THR A 116 11.44 -4.73 -10.73
N THR A 117 10.52 -4.83 -11.68
CA THR A 117 10.03 -3.69 -12.48
C THR A 117 9.00 -2.90 -11.69
N VAL A 118 8.63 -1.70 -12.16
CA VAL A 118 7.52 -0.88 -11.64
C VAL A 118 6.30 -1.73 -11.24
N SER A 119 5.77 -2.56 -12.15
CA SER A 119 4.63 -3.45 -11.83
C SER A 119 4.86 -4.39 -10.64
N SER A 120 6.00 -5.08 -10.58
CA SER A 120 6.31 -5.98 -9.45
C SER A 120 6.55 -5.21 -8.16
N THR A 121 7.26 -4.09 -8.24
CA THR A 121 7.54 -3.24 -7.08
C THR A 121 6.24 -2.71 -6.49
N MET A 122 5.31 -2.23 -7.30
CA MET A 122 3.97 -1.81 -6.86
C MET A 122 3.23 -2.94 -6.13
N ARG A 123 3.16 -4.13 -6.73
CA ARG A 123 2.48 -5.30 -6.13
C ARG A 123 3.05 -5.63 -4.75
N ILE A 124 4.36 -5.67 -4.63
CA ILE A 124 5.07 -6.04 -3.40
C ILE A 124 4.96 -4.92 -2.36
N ALA A 125 5.12 -3.66 -2.78
CA ALA A 125 4.99 -2.48 -1.93
C ALA A 125 3.59 -2.40 -1.30
N HIS A 126 2.55 -2.57 -2.11
CA HIS A 126 1.17 -2.60 -1.62
C HIS A 126 0.94 -3.72 -0.60
N ALA A 127 1.47 -4.92 -0.88
CA ALA A 127 1.37 -6.05 0.04
C ALA A 127 2.09 -5.82 1.38
N ALA A 128 3.11 -4.96 1.40
CA ALA A 128 3.83 -4.51 2.57
C ALA A 128 3.15 -3.31 3.27
N GLY A 129 2.09 -2.74 2.70
CA GLY A 129 1.42 -1.54 3.22
C GLY A 129 2.10 -0.22 2.86
N ILE A 130 3.01 -0.23 1.87
CA ILE A 130 3.70 0.96 1.37
C ILE A 130 2.84 1.63 0.29
N LYS A 131 2.62 2.94 0.44
CA LYS A 131 1.67 3.71 -0.40
C LYS A 131 2.32 4.53 -1.50
N VAL A 132 3.61 4.83 -1.37
CA VAL A 132 4.36 5.67 -2.32
C VAL A 132 5.55 4.89 -2.85
N PHE A 133 5.74 4.95 -4.16
CA PHE A 133 6.83 4.34 -4.90
C PHE A 133 7.46 5.41 -5.79
N VAL A 134 8.80 5.47 -5.81
CA VAL A 134 9.55 6.37 -6.69
C VAL A 134 10.31 5.56 -7.74
N THR A 135 10.24 6.00 -8.99
CA THR A 135 11.06 5.50 -10.11
C THR A 135 11.50 6.66 -10.99
N GLY A 136 12.37 6.41 -11.96
CA GLY A 136 12.68 7.39 -13.01
C GLY A 136 11.47 7.65 -13.91
N GLY A 137 10.90 6.59 -14.48
CA GLY A 137 9.83 6.68 -15.47
C GLY A 137 9.12 5.35 -15.62
N ILE A 138 7.81 5.35 -15.82
CA ILE A 138 7.05 4.10 -15.97
C ILE A 138 7.21 3.52 -17.38
N GLY A 139 6.92 2.23 -17.55
CA GLY A 139 6.59 1.68 -18.86
C GLY A 139 5.22 2.19 -19.36
N GLY A 140 4.86 1.82 -20.57
CA GLY A 140 3.64 2.31 -21.22
C GLY A 140 3.31 1.55 -22.49
N VAL A 141 2.48 2.15 -23.34
CA VAL A 141 2.20 1.65 -24.68
C VAL A 141 3.42 1.90 -25.56
N HIS A 142 3.94 0.86 -26.22
CA HIS A 142 5.05 1.03 -27.14
C HIS A 142 4.58 1.65 -28.46
N ARG A 143 5.51 2.26 -29.20
CA ARG A 143 5.24 2.72 -30.57
C ARG A 143 4.95 1.51 -31.47
N PHE A 144 4.07 1.67 -32.45
CA PHE A 144 3.58 0.58 -33.32
C PHE A 144 2.79 -0.51 -32.57
N CYS A 145 2.13 -0.16 -31.46
CA CYS A 145 1.32 -1.09 -30.67
C CYS A 145 0.15 -1.70 -31.45
N GLU A 146 -0.38 -1.00 -32.45
CA GLU A 146 -1.46 -1.46 -33.33
C GLU A 146 -1.11 -2.76 -34.09
N GLU A 147 0.18 -3.01 -34.30
CA GLU A 147 0.68 -4.22 -34.95
C GLU A 147 1.29 -5.20 -33.93
N THR A 148 2.02 -4.67 -32.94
CA THR A 148 2.85 -5.48 -32.03
C THR A 148 2.12 -5.91 -30.76
N MET A 149 1.08 -5.18 -30.34
CA MET A 149 0.41 -5.31 -29.06
C MET A 149 1.38 -5.23 -27.85
N ASP A 150 2.53 -4.55 -28.00
CA ASP A 150 3.54 -4.41 -26.94
C ASP A 150 3.13 -3.31 -25.95
N ILE A 151 2.54 -3.71 -24.84
CA ILE A 151 2.06 -2.83 -23.77
C ILE A 151 2.66 -3.26 -22.44
N SER A 152 3.25 -2.31 -21.72
CA SER A 152 3.85 -2.58 -20.41
C SER A 152 2.79 -3.06 -19.40
N THR A 153 3.15 -4.10 -18.65
CA THR A 153 2.39 -4.58 -17.49
C THR A 153 2.26 -3.54 -16.38
N ASP A 154 3.07 -2.48 -16.40
CA ASP A 154 2.98 -1.37 -15.45
C ASP A 154 1.60 -0.70 -15.49
N LEU A 155 1.01 -0.54 -16.69
CA LEU A 155 -0.30 0.11 -16.84
C LEU A 155 -1.43 -0.74 -16.23
N MET A 156 -1.38 -2.05 -16.43
CA MET A 156 -2.32 -2.99 -15.81
C MET A 156 -2.14 -3.08 -14.30
N GLU A 157 -0.93 -2.86 -13.79
CA GLU A 157 -0.71 -2.83 -12.35
C GLU A 157 -1.24 -1.54 -11.72
N LEU A 158 -1.02 -0.41 -12.37
CA LEU A 158 -1.61 0.89 -12.01
C LEU A 158 -3.14 0.83 -11.93
N SER A 159 -3.82 0.03 -12.76
CA SER A 159 -5.28 -0.10 -12.70
C SER A 159 -5.82 -0.98 -11.57
N ARG A 160 -4.97 -1.55 -10.72
CA ARG A 160 -5.41 -2.56 -9.72
C ARG A 160 -4.63 -2.56 -8.42
N THR A 161 -3.66 -1.66 -8.26
CA THR A 161 -2.80 -1.61 -7.08
C THR A 161 -2.68 -0.17 -6.60
N PRO A 162 -3.27 0.16 -5.44
CA PRO A 162 -3.39 1.53 -4.94
C PRO A 162 -2.06 2.00 -4.33
N VAL A 163 -1.08 2.21 -5.20
CA VAL A 163 0.24 2.79 -4.91
C VAL A 163 0.41 4.02 -5.79
N ALA A 164 0.81 5.13 -5.19
CA ALA A 164 1.19 6.33 -5.92
C ALA A 164 2.61 6.21 -6.44
N VAL A 165 2.77 6.31 -7.76
CA VAL A 165 4.05 6.21 -8.45
C VAL A 165 4.51 7.61 -8.82
N VAL A 166 5.58 8.07 -8.18
CA VAL A 166 6.25 9.34 -8.51
C VAL A 166 7.32 9.07 -9.57
N CYS A 167 7.18 9.71 -10.72
CA CYS A 167 8.04 9.49 -11.87
C CYS A 167 8.13 10.73 -12.77
N ALA A 168 9.06 10.75 -13.71
CA ALA A 168 9.15 11.79 -14.74
C ALA A 168 8.24 11.51 -15.95
N GLY A 169 7.05 10.94 -15.68
CA GLY A 169 6.12 10.45 -16.70
C GLY A 169 6.50 9.08 -17.25
N VAL A 170 6.20 8.88 -18.53
CA VAL A 170 6.48 7.65 -19.28
C VAL A 170 7.83 7.80 -20.01
N LYS A 171 8.63 6.73 -20.07
CA LYS A 171 9.93 6.76 -20.78
C LYS A 171 9.76 7.28 -22.21
N SER A 172 10.60 8.23 -22.65
CA SER A 172 10.45 8.99 -23.91
C SER A 172 10.34 8.12 -25.17
N ILE A 173 10.87 6.89 -25.12
CA ILE A 173 10.87 5.92 -26.20
C ILE A 173 9.46 5.36 -26.53
N LEU A 174 8.49 5.59 -25.66
CA LEU A 174 7.13 5.03 -25.73
C LEU A 174 6.16 5.98 -26.43
N ASP A 175 4.93 5.52 -26.62
CA ASP A 175 3.81 6.30 -27.16
C ASP A 175 3.02 6.95 -26.01
N ILE A 176 3.30 8.23 -25.77
CA ILE A 176 2.69 8.97 -24.65
C ILE A 176 1.18 9.16 -24.85
N PRO A 177 0.68 9.65 -26.00
CA PRO A 177 -0.76 9.83 -26.21
C PRO A 177 -1.55 8.53 -25.96
N ARG A 178 -1.11 7.41 -26.56
CA ARG A 178 -1.79 6.11 -26.34
C ARG A 178 -1.66 5.60 -24.92
N THR A 179 -0.56 5.92 -24.23
CA THR A 179 -0.41 5.56 -22.81
C THR A 179 -1.40 6.32 -21.94
N LEU A 180 -1.61 7.61 -22.19
CA LEU A 180 -2.58 8.42 -21.45
C LEU A 180 -4.02 7.94 -21.69
N GLU A 181 -4.38 7.63 -22.94
CA GLU A 181 -5.68 7.02 -23.29
C GLU A 181 -5.91 5.67 -22.58
N PHE A 182 -4.86 4.83 -22.51
CA PHE A 182 -4.93 3.56 -21.79
C PHE A 182 -5.19 3.79 -20.29
N LEU A 183 -4.48 4.73 -19.68
CA LEU A 183 -4.61 5.08 -18.26
C LEU A 183 -5.99 5.66 -17.94
N GLU A 184 -6.50 6.54 -18.81
CA GLU A 184 -7.85 7.09 -18.71
C GLU A 184 -8.91 5.99 -18.76
N THR A 185 -8.81 5.10 -19.76
CA THR A 185 -9.71 3.94 -19.90
C THR A 185 -9.74 3.07 -18.64
N HIS A 186 -8.59 2.91 -17.99
CA HIS A 186 -8.44 2.11 -16.77
C HIS A 186 -8.60 2.92 -15.47
N SER A 187 -9.12 4.15 -15.55
CA SER A 187 -9.40 5.01 -14.40
C SER A 187 -8.18 5.27 -13.50
N VAL A 188 -6.97 5.31 -14.07
CA VAL A 188 -5.74 5.66 -13.35
C VAL A 188 -5.57 7.18 -13.36
N PRO A 189 -5.62 7.86 -12.20
CA PRO A 189 -5.39 9.29 -12.15
C PRO A 189 -3.96 9.65 -12.55
N VAL A 190 -3.83 10.62 -13.46
CA VAL A 190 -2.56 11.19 -13.91
C VAL A 190 -2.43 12.62 -13.39
N ILE A 191 -1.48 12.83 -12.48
CA ILE A 191 -1.27 14.08 -11.77
C ILE A 191 0.01 14.74 -12.29
N GLY A 192 -0.11 15.94 -12.88
CA GLY A 192 1.03 16.82 -13.14
C GLY A 192 1.44 17.54 -11.86
N TYR A 193 2.67 17.31 -11.39
CA TYR A 193 3.18 18.00 -10.21
C TYR A 193 3.75 19.38 -10.59
N LYS A 194 3.07 20.44 -10.16
CA LYS A 194 3.34 21.85 -10.49
C LYS A 194 3.27 22.19 -11.98
N THR A 195 2.58 21.37 -12.76
CA THR A 195 2.44 21.54 -14.21
C THR A 195 1.09 21.01 -14.68
N ASP A 196 0.57 21.57 -15.75
CA ASP A 196 -0.60 21.05 -16.48
C ASP A 196 -0.18 20.11 -17.63
N GLN A 197 1.10 20.14 -18.01
CA GLN A 197 1.66 19.29 -19.06
C GLN A 197 2.11 17.94 -18.50
N PHE A 198 2.00 16.90 -19.31
CA PHE A 198 2.57 15.59 -19.01
C PHE A 198 4.05 15.56 -19.44
N PRO A 199 5.01 15.33 -18.52
CA PRO A 199 6.43 15.26 -18.87
C PRO A 199 6.76 13.98 -19.66
N ALA A 200 7.72 14.07 -20.58
CA ALA A 200 8.17 12.96 -21.41
C ALA A 200 9.56 12.47 -20.98
N PHE A 201 9.77 12.22 -19.69
CA PHE A 201 11.01 11.70 -19.11
C PHE A 201 12.22 12.63 -19.33
N PHE A 202 12.90 12.59 -20.48
CA PHE A 202 14.02 13.50 -20.77
C PHE A 202 13.59 14.94 -21.07
N THR A 203 12.32 15.20 -21.40
CA THR A 203 11.80 16.55 -21.65
C THR A 203 10.67 16.90 -20.68
N GLN A 204 10.47 18.20 -20.43
CA GLN A 204 9.42 18.68 -19.52
C GLN A 204 8.03 18.70 -20.15
N ASP A 205 7.95 18.72 -21.47
CA ASP A 205 6.70 18.79 -22.24
C ASP A 205 6.69 17.68 -23.29
N SER A 206 5.59 16.91 -23.31
CA SER A 206 5.32 15.86 -24.29
C SER A 206 4.42 16.32 -25.43
N GLY A 207 3.81 17.50 -25.32
CA GLY A 207 2.67 17.94 -26.14
C GLY A 207 1.32 17.50 -25.57
N GLU A 208 1.30 16.65 -24.56
CA GLU A 208 0.09 16.13 -23.91
C GLU A 208 -0.13 16.73 -22.53
N LYS A 209 -1.38 16.77 -22.09
CA LYS A 209 -1.76 17.29 -20.76
C LYS A 209 -1.91 16.17 -19.74
N ALA A 210 -1.56 16.47 -18.49
CA ALA A 210 -1.95 15.63 -17.38
C ALA A 210 -3.46 15.75 -17.13
N HIS A 211 -4.08 14.71 -16.56
CA HIS A 211 -5.51 14.74 -16.18
C HIS A 211 -5.78 15.84 -15.13
N LEU A 212 -4.92 15.96 -14.10
CA LEU A 212 -5.09 16.98 -13.07
C LEU A 212 -3.74 17.54 -12.58
N ARG A 213 -3.75 18.78 -12.07
CA ARG A 213 -2.58 19.44 -11.50
C ARG A 213 -2.61 19.45 -9.97
N ARG A 214 -1.46 19.24 -9.34
CA ARG A 214 -1.24 19.44 -7.89
C ARG A 214 0.09 20.15 -7.67
N ASP A 215 0.09 21.19 -6.85
CA ASP A 215 1.28 22.04 -6.68
C ASP A 215 2.10 21.72 -5.41
N THR A 216 1.50 21.03 -4.44
CA THR A 216 2.15 20.73 -3.16
C THR A 216 2.11 19.24 -2.81
N PRO A 217 3.10 18.74 -2.03
CA PRO A 217 3.06 17.37 -1.52
C PRO A 217 1.82 17.07 -0.68
N ASP A 218 1.29 18.05 0.06
CA ASP A 218 0.07 17.89 0.86
C ASP A 218 -1.18 17.68 0.01
N ASP A 219 -1.29 18.34 -1.15
CA ASP A 219 -2.42 18.12 -2.05
C ASP A 219 -2.36 16.73 -2.70
N VAL A 220 -1.15 16.25 -3.02
CA VAL A 220 -0.93 14.87 -3.50
C VAL A 220 -1.27 13.86 -2.41
N ALA A 221 -0.79 14.08 -1.18
CA ALA A 221 -1.07 13.21 -0.04
C ALA A 221 -2.58 13.12 0.24
N ARG A 222 -3.31 14.25 0.17
CA ARG A 222 -4.77 14.27 0.33
C ARG A 222 -5.47 13.44 -0.74
N LEU A 223 -5.05 13.52 -2.00
CA LEU A 223 -5.62 12.72 -3.07
C LEU A 223 -5.46 11.21 -2.80
N ILE A 224 -4.25 10.79 -2.43
CA ILE A 224 -3.95 9.38 -2.11
C ILE A 224 -4.80 8.91 -0.92
N TYR A 225 -4.91 9.76 0.12
CA TYR A 225 -5.70 9.45 1.31
C TYR A 225 -7.19 9.31 1.00
N GLU A 226 -7.79 10.23 0.25
CA GLU A 226 -9.20 10.14 -0.11
C GLU A 226 -9.46 8.93 -1.02
N SER A 227 -8.55 8.62 -1.94
CA SER A 227 -8.64 7.41 -2.77
C SER A 227 -8.64 6.13 -1.93
N GLU A 228 -7.78 6.06 -0.90
CA GLU A 228 -7.74 4.93 0.04
C GLU A 228 -9.01 4.87 0.90
N ALA A 229 -9.47 6.01 1.43
CA ALA A 229 -10.67 6.09 2.26
C ALA A 229 -11.96 5.69 1.51
N LEU A 230 -11.97 5.85 0.18
CA LEU A 230 -13.03 5.40 -0.72
C LEU A 230 -12.81 3.99 -1.28
N GLU A 231 -11.73 3.31 -0.87
CA GLU A 231 -11.36 1.96 -1.32
C GLU A 231 -11.24 1.85 -2.86
N LEU A 232 -10.77 2.92 -3.52
CA LEU A 232 -10.56 2.88 -4.96
C LEU A 232 -9.38 1.95 -5.29
N PRO A 233 -9.51 1.08 -6.30
CA PRO A 233 -8.53 0.01 -6.54
C PRO A 233 -7.28 0.49 -7.31
N ASN A 234 -7.27 1.72 -7.80
CA ASN A 234 -6.27 2.22 -8.75
C ASN A 234 -5.10 2.91 -8.04
N GLY A 235 -3.92 2.75 -8.63
CA GLY A 235 -2.74 3.56 -8.33
C GLY A 235 -2.86 4.96 -8.92
N HIS A 236 -1.84 5.78 -8.68
CA HIS A 236 -1.78 7.16 -9.16
C HIS A 236 -0.44 7.40 -9.84
N ILE A 237 -0.42 8.19 -10.92
CA ILE A 237 0.83 8.70 -11.49
C ILE A 237 1.04 10.13 -11.00
N ILE A 238 2.13 10.38 -10.29
CA ILE A 238 2.59 11.73 -9.94
C ILE A 238 3.73 12.08 -10.90
N ALA A 239 3.39 12.72 -12.00
CA ALA A 239 4.31 13.07 -13.08
C ALA A 239 5.04 14.38 -12.74
N VAL A 240 6.35 14.26 -12.53
CA VAL A 240 7.24 15.35 -12.10
C VAL A 240 8.10 15.80 -13.28
N PRO A 241 8.06 17.08 -13.68
CA PRO A 241 8.95 17.58 -14.73
C PRO A 241 10.42 17.37 -14.40
N ASN A 242 11.18 16.93 -15.41
CA ASN A 242 12.63 16.76 -15.30
C ASN A 242 13.31 18.12 -15.01
N PRO A 243 14.14 18.23 -13.95
CA PRO A 243 14.79 19.49 -13.59
C PRO A 243 15.89 19.91 -14.56
N LYS A 244 16.44 18.98 -15.34
CA LYS A 244 17.52 19.20 -16.31
C LYS A 244 17.18 18.50 -17.63
N PRO A 245 16.24 19.06 -18.42
CA PRO A 245 15.79 18.42 -19.64
C PRO A 245 16.88 18.38 -20.71
N VAL A 246 16.85 17.33 -21.52
CA VAL A 246 17.64 17.21 -22.75
C VAL A 246 16.87 17.88 -23.90
N PRO A 247 17.54 18.50 -24.90
CA PRO A 247 16.84 19.08 -26.04
C PRO A 247 15.91 18.09 -26.74
N THR A 248 14.63 18.44 -26.88
CA THR A 248 13.58 17.59 -27.45
C THR A 248 13.93 17.06 -28.84
N ALA A 249 14.51 17.90 -29.70
CA ALA A 249 14.90 17.51 -31.05
C ALA A 249 15.93 16.36 -31.04
N LEU A 250 16.93 16.43 -30.16
CA LEU A 250 17.97 15.41 -30.04
C LEU A 250 17.40 14.08 -29.53
N ILE A 251 16.49 14.13 -28.56
CA ILE A 251 15.80 12.93 -28.06
C ILE A 251 14.95 12.29 -29.14
N ASN A 252 14.17 13.08 -29.89
CA ASN A 252 13.31 12.58 -30.95
C ASN A 252 14.13 11.94 -32.09
N GLU A 253 15.21 12.60 -32.54
CA GLU A 253 16.11 12.06 -33.56
C GLU A 253 16.70 10.71 -33.13
N ALA A 254 17.12 10.60 -31.86
CA ALA A 254 17.67 9.36 -31.34
C ALA A 254 16.67 8.22 -31.23
N ILE A 255 15.42 8.54 -30.87
CA ILE A 255 14.33 7.56 -30.83
C ILE A 255 13.97 7.11 -32.25
N GLU A 256 13.82 8.04 -33.20
CA GLU A 256 13.50 7.71 -34.58
C GLU A 256 14.55 6.81 -35.23
N LEU A 257 15.85 7.11 -35.00
CA LEU A 257 16.92 6.24 -35.46
C LEU A 257 16.85 4.86 -34.80
N GLY A 258 16.71 4.82 -33.46
CA GLY A 258 16.65 3.57 -32.72
C GLY A 258 15.47 2.68 -33.13
N LEU A 259 14.31 3.26 -33.47
CA LEU A 259 13.15 2.50 -33.94
C LEU A 259 13.40 1.87 -35.31
N LYS A 260 14.08 2.56 -36.23
CA LYS A 260 14.47 1.98 -37.53
C LYS A 260 15.39 0.78 -37.32
N GLU A 261 16.38 0.92 -36.45
CA GLU A 261 17.33 -0.15 -36.15
C GLU A 261 16.67 -1.34 -35.43
N VAL A 262 15.67 -1.09 -34.57
CA VAL A 262 14.89 -2.15 -33.92
C VAL A 262 14.17 -3.01 -34.96
N VAL A 263 13.59 -2.38 -35.99
CA VAL A 263 12.93 -3.08 -37.10
C VAL A 263 13.95 -3.84 -37.95
N GLU A 264 15.03 -3.16 -38.38
CA GLU A 264 16.07 -3.76 -39.23
C GLU A 264 16.77 -4.96 -38.58
N ASN A 265 16.98 -4.90 -37.27
CA ASN A 265 17.65 -5.97 -36.50
C ASN A 265 16.67 -6.96 -35.86
N ASN A 266 15.36 -6.85 -36.14
CA ASN A 266 14.33 -7.75 -35.64
C ASN A 266 14.32 -7.88 -34.09
N ILE A 267 14.47 -6.77 -33.38
CA ILE A 267 14.49 -6.69 -31.91
C ILE A 267 13.06 -6.56 -31.39
N HIS A 268 12.64 -7.44 -30.48
CA HIS A 268 11.25 -7.51 -30.02
C HIS A 268 11.11 -7.64 -28.49
N GLY A 269 9.92 -7.28 -28.01
CA GLY A 269 9.50 -7.45 -26.61
C GLY A 269 10.44 -6.78 -25.61
N GLN A 270 10.83 -7.53 -24.56
CA GLN A 270 11.59 -6.98 -23.43
C GLN A 270 12.97 -6.41 -23.80
N ALA A 271 13.50 -6.71 -25.00
CA ALA A 271 14.77 -6.21 -25.50
C ALA A 271 14.69 -4.81 -26.14
N VAL A 272 13.50 -4.34 -26.55
CA VAL A 272 13.31 -3.06 -27.24
C VAL A 272 13.70 -1.88 -26.33
N THR A 273 13.17 -1.84 -25.11
CA THR A 273 13.41 -0.73 -24.18
C THR A 273 14.89 -0.51 -23.82
N PRO A 274 15.66 -1.55 -23.40
CA PRO A 274 17.09 -1.40 -23.17
C PRO A 274 17.85 -0.93 -24.42
N TYR A 275 17.48 -1.40 -25.61
CA TYR A 275 18.12 -1.00 -26.86
C TYR A 275 17.90 0.49 -27.16
N LEU A 276 16.65 0.96 -27.10
CA LEU A 276 16.32 2.36 -27.39
C LEU A 276 16.96 3.32 -26.37
N LEU A 277 16.96 2.97 -25.08
CA LEU A 277 17.64 3.78 -24.05
C LEU A 277 19.16 3.84 -24.27
N LYS A 278 19.78 2.73 -24.65
CA LYS A 278 21.21 2.70 -25.01
C LYS A 278 21.49 3.62 -26.20
N ARG A 279 20.66 3.56 -27.25
CA ARG A 279 20.82 4.42 -28.44
C ARG A 279 20.68 5.90 -28.11
N VAL A 280 19.69 6.28 -27.29
CA VAL A 280 19.53 7.66 -26.79
C VAL A 280 20.78 8.10 -26.02
N ASN A 281 21.35 7.24 -25.18
CA ASN A 281 22.57 7.57 -24.44
C ASN A 281 23.80 7.77 -25.34
N GLU A 282 23.96 6.93 -26.36
CA GLU A 282 25.05 7.04 -27.34
C GLU A 282 24.94 8.35 -28.14
N MET A 283 23.75 8.69 -28.61
CA MET A 283 23.53 9.92 -29.40
C MET A 283 23.61 11.20 -28.57
N THR A 284 23.25 11.14 -27.30
CA THR A 284 23.38 12.27 -26.37
C THR A 284 24.75 12.36 -25.71
N GLN A 285 25.71 11.49 -26.09
CA GLN A 285 27.07 11.45 -25.54
C GLN A 285 27.09 11.39 -24.00
N GLY A 286 26.14 10.68 -23.38
CA GLY A 286 26.04 10.55 -21.93
C GLY A 286 25.12 11.55 -21.23
N VAL A 287 24.72 12.65 -21.88
CA VAL A 287 23.88 13.70 -21.25
C VAL A 287 22.53 13.16 -20.80
N SER A 288 21.93 12.21 -21.54
CA SER A 288 20.68 11.57 -21.12
C SER A 288 20.84 10.74 -19.83
N LEU A 289 21.99 10.11 -19.60
CA LEU A 289 22.24 9.36 -18.36
C LEU A 289 22.35 10.30 -17.16
N GLU A 290 23.05 11.42 -17.30
CA GLU A 290 23.11 12.46 -16.26
C GLU A 290 21.72 13.01 -15.94
N SER A 291 20.96 13.36 -16.99
CA SER A 291 19.57 13.78 -16.85
C SER A 291 18.69 12.72 -16.17
N ASN A 292 18.94 11.43 -16.42
CA ASN A 292 18.20 10.33 -15.80
C ASN A 292 18.49 10.25 -14.29
N ILE A 293 19.72 10.47 -13.86
CA ILE A 293 20.07 10.53 -12.44
C ILE A 293 19.39 11.74 -11.78
N ASP A 294 19.45 12.91 -12.42
CA ASP A 294 18.85 14.13 -11.90
C ASP A 294 17.32 14.04 -11.76
N LEU A 295 16.62 13.45 -12.74
CA LEU A 295 15.18 13.23 -12.63
C LEU A 295 14.83 12.22 -11.54
N VAL A 296 15.62 11.15 -11.33
CA VAL A 296 15.37 10.17 -10.27
C VAL A 296 15.52 10.83 -8.89
N ASN A 297 16.55 11.65 -8.71
CA ASN A 297 16.76 12.43 -7.49
C ASN A 297 15.62 13.42 -7.21
N ASN A 298 15.13 14.09 -8.26
CA ASN A 298 13.99 14.98 -8.14
C ASN A 298 12.70 14.22 -7.79
N ASN A 299 12.47 13.07 -8.41
CA ASN A 299 11.33 12.21 -8.11
C ASN A 299 11.38 11.69 -6.67
N ALA A 300 12.56 11.31 -6.17
CA ALA A 300 12.75 10.89 -4.78
C ALA A 300 12.48 12.03 -3.79
N THR A 301 12.91 13.25 -4.14
CA THR A 301 12.65 14.46 -3.35
C THR A 301 11.15 14.80 -3.31
N VAL A 302 10.42 14.65 -4.41
CA VAL A 302 8.95 14.83 -4.46
C VAL A 302 8.24 13.66 -3.76
N GLY A 303 8.74 12.45 -3.92
CA GLY A 303 8.27 11.19 -3.32
C GLY A 303 8.31 11.15 -1.80
N ARG A 304 8.92 12.15 -1.16
CA ARG A 304 8.74 12.45 0.27
C ARG A 304 7.30 12.77 0.67
N VAL A 305 6.37 12.82 -0.29
CA VAL A 305 4.92 13.06 -0.10
C VAL A 305 4.56 12.55 1.30
N PRO A 306 4.22 13.45 2.23
CA PRO A 306 4.09 13.06 3.63
C PRO A 306 3.05 11.95 3.70
N GLN A 307 3.51 10.73 3.96
CA GLN A 307 2.61 9.64 4.31
C GLN A 307 2.15 9.96 5.72
N TRP A 308 1.14 10.81 5.82
CA TRP A 308 0.74 11.42 7.08
C TRP A 308 0.51 10.32 8.15
N ILE A 309 1.21 10.46 9.27
CA ILE A 309 0.67 10.22 10.62
C ILE A 309 -0.61 11.05 10.68
N PRO A 310 -1.78 10.54 11.07
CA PRO A 310 -3.07 11.21 10.91
C PRO A 310 -3.02 12.70 11.26
N LEU A 311 -3.47 13.55 10.33
CA LEU A 311 -3.75 14.97 10.55
C LEU A 311 -4.55 15.12 11.85
N ARG A 312 -3.87 15.54 12.93
CA ARG A 312 -4.47 15.84 14.24
C ARG A 312 -5.46 17.02 14.20
N ASN A 313 -5.71 17.62 13.03
CA ASN A 313 -6.70 18.67 12.82
C ASN A 313 -8.07 18.12 12.38
N ARG A 314 -8.63 17.18 13.16
CA ARG A 314 -10.07 16.92 13.21
C ARG A 314 -10.65 17.31 14.56
N MET A 315 -10.36 18.54 14.97
CA MET A 315 -11.22 19.27 15.90
C MET A 315 -12.32 19.92 15.05
N LEU A 316 -13.29 19.12 14.56
CA LEU A 316 -14.64 19.52 14.06
C LEU A 316 -15.37 18.44 13.20
N SER A 317 -14.87 17.20 13.12
CA SER A 317 -15.70 16.07 12.65
C SER A 317 -15.53 14.84 13.54
N ILE A 318 -15.83 15.01 14.84
CA ILE A 318 -16.25 13.90 15.70
C ILE A 318 -17.68 13.54 15.28
N LEU A 319 -17.76 12.84 14.16
CA LEU A 319 -18.74 11.82 13.83
C LEU A 319 -17.95 10.79 13.03
N CYS A 320 -16.92 10.24 13.69
CA CYS A 320 -16.32 9.00 13.25
C CYS A 320 -17.49 8.00 13.22
N ARG A 321 -17.72 7.32 12.09
CA ARG A 321 -18.64 6.17 12.00
C ARG A 321 -18.06 4.97 12.76
N LYS A 322 -17.50 5.19 13.95
CA LYS A 322 -17.21 4.14 14.91
C LYS A 322 -18.46 3.99 15.73
N SER A 323 -19.14 2.87 15.56
CA SER A 323 -20.22 2.51 16.45
C SER A 323 -19.60 1.97 17.74
N ILE A 324 -20.10 2.46 18.86
CA ILE A 324 -19.85 1.84 20.16
C ILE A 324 -20.99 0.87 20.37
N ALA A 325 -20.68 -0.42 20.36
CA ALA A 325 -21.61 -1.46 20.75
C ALA A 325 -21.38 -1.78 22.23
N CYS A 326 -22.38 -1.52 23.06
CA CYS A 326 -22.34 -1.83 24.49
C CYS A 326 -23.30 -2.98 24.80
N CYS A 327 -22.77 -4.03 25.43
CA CYS A 327 -23.55 -5.19 25.87
C CYS A 327 -23.45 -5.31 27.40
N ILE A 328 -24.61 -5.32 28.07
CA ILE A 328 -24.72 -5.55 29.51
C ILE A 328 -24.91 -7.06 29.77
N LEU A 329 -24.13 -7.63 30.70
CA LEU A 329 -24.10 -9.06 31.07
C LEU A 329 -23.72 -10.08 29.96
N GLY A 330 -23.21 -9.62 28.82
CA GLY A 330 -22.53 -10.48 27.83
C GLY A 330 -23.35 -11.63 27.23
N VAL A 331 -22.65 -12.70 26.82
CA VAL A 331 -23.19 -13.83 26.02
C VAL A 331 -24.22 -14.66 26.80
N GLY A 332 -24.03 -14.88 28.11
CA GLY A 332 -24.95 -15.69 28.92
C GLY A 332 -26.36 -15.13 28.95
N ARG A 333 -26.50 -13.80 29.08
CA ARG A 333 -27.80 -13.13 29.06
C ARG A 333 -28.46 -13.20 27.67
N ASN A 334 -27.69 -13.07 26.60
CA ASN A 334 -28.21 -13.25 25.23
C ASN A 334 -28.80 -14.66 25.04
N ILE A 335 -28.10 -15.69 25.51
CA ILE A 335 -28.57 -17.08 25.40
C ILE A 335 -29.85 -17.28 26.22
N ALA A 336 -29.89 -16.82 27.46
CA ALA A 336 -31.07 -16.95 28.32
C ALA A 336 -32.30 -16.24 27.72
N GLU A 337 -32.12 -15.02 27.20
CA GLU A 337 -33.21 -14.27 26.55
C GLU A 337 -33.69 -14.95 25.27
N CYS A 338 -32.77 -15.50 24.45
CA CYS A 338 -33.14 -16.29 23.27
C CYS A 338 -33.96 -17.54 23.64
N LEU A 339 -33.54 -18.28 24.66
CA LEU A 339 -34.27 -19.46 25.14
C LEU A 339 -35.66 -19.10 25.69
N HIS A 340 -35.77 -18.00 26.44
CA HIS A 340 -37.06 -17.46 26.90
C HIS A 340 -37.99 -17.11 25.73
N ARG A 341 -37.47 -16.42 24.70
CA ARG A 341 -38.24 -16.10 23.47
C ARG A 341 -38.68 -17.34 22.68
N LEU A 342 -37.94 -18.44 22.81
CA LEU A 342 -38.30 -19.76 22.26
C LEU A 342 -39.26 -20.55 23.17
N ARG A 343 -39.74 -19.96 24.27
CA ARG A 343 -40.64 -20.55 25.27
C ARG A 343 -40.04 -21.73 26.04
N LEU A 344 -38.74 -21.68 26.30
CA LEU A 344 -38.01 -22.63 27.15
C LEU A 344 -37.75 -22.09 28.57
N ASP A 345 -38.10 -20.84 28.84
CA ASP A 345 -38.13 -20.14 30.14
C ASP A 345 -36.99 -20.54 31.12
N PRO A 346 -35.71 -20.33 30.77
CA PRO A 346 -34.62 -20.70 31.65
C PRO A 346 -34.53 -19.77 32.86
N LEU A 347 -34.12 -20.32 34.02
CA LEU A 347 -33.69 -19.51 35.15
C LEU A 347 -32.30 -18.92 34.87
N PHE A 348 -32.23 -17.62 34.61
CA PHE A 348 -30.97 -16.92 34.38
C PHE A 348 -30.32 -16.51 35.70
N VAL A 349 -29.22 -17.18 36.04
CA VAL A 349 -28.44 -16.91 37.26
C VAL A 349 -27.32 -15.91 36.97
N SER A 350 -27.33 -14.76 37.65
CA SER A 350 -26.32 -13.72 37.47
C SER A 350 -26.19 -12.77 38.66
N SER A 351 -25.27 -11.81 38.58
CA SER A 351 -25.11 -10.73 39.56
C SER A 351 -24.93 -9.40 38.85
N VAL A 352 -25.58 -8.35 39.35
CA VAL A 352 -25.49 -6.98 38.83
C VAL A 352 -25.27 -5.99 39.97
N GLY A 353 -24.68 -4.84 39.64
CA GLY A 353 -24.56 -3.72 40.56
C GLY A 353 -25.88 -2.99 40.73
N ASN A 354 -26.05 -2.31 41.88
CA ASN A 354 -27.10 -1.31 42.06
C ASN A 354 -26.72 0.00 41.35
N ASP A 355 -26.57 -0.07 40.03
CA ASP A 355 -26.18 1.02 39.16
C ASP A 355 -27.16 1.18 37.98
N ALA A 356 -26.94 2.22 37.17
CA ALA A 356 -27.80 2.52 36.02
C ALA A 356 -27.85 1.35 35.02
N SER A 357 -26.72 0.68 34.78
CA SER A 357 -26.61 -0.46 33.85
C SER A 357 -27.42 -1.66 34.34
N GLY A 358 -27.31 -2.00 35.63
CA GLY A 358 -28.08 -3.06 36.27
C GLY A 358 -29.58 -2.77 36.23
N THR A 359 -29.96 -1.52 36.50
CA THR A 359 -31.36 -1.06 36.43
C THR A 359 -31.94 -1.21 35.01
N ILE A 360 -31.25 -0.69 34.00
CA ILE A 360 -31.68 -0.76 32.59
C ILE A 360 -31.84 -2.22 32.15
N LEU A 361 -30.91 -3.08 32.52
CA LEU A 361 -30.97 -4.50 32.21
C LEU A 361 -32.21 -5.15 32.84
N LEU A 362 -32.42 -4.97 34.15
CA LEU A 362 -33.53 -5.59 34.87
C LEU A 362 -34.89 -5.14 34.30
N GLU A 363 -35.00 -3.85 33.93
CA GLU A 363 -36.19 -3.34 33.24
C GLU A 363 -36.40 -4.02 31.87
N ASN A 364 -35.35 -4.20 31.09
CA ASN A 364 -35.43 -4.85 29.79
C ASN A 364 -35.85 -6.33 29.91
N LEU A 365 -35.28 -7.07 30.85
CA LEU A 365 -35.65 -8.46 31.10
C LEU A 365 -37.13 -8.58 31.54
N LYS A 366 -37.59 -7.67 32.42
CA LYS A 366 -39.00 -7.58 32.82
C LYS A 366 -39.92 -7.25 31.65
N LYS A 367 -39.53 -6.34 30.74
CA LYS A 367 -40.30 -6.01 29.53
C LYS A 367 -40.45 -7.20 28.58
N VAL A 368 -39.45 -8.07 28.52
CA VAL A 368 -39.49 -9.32 27.74
C VAL A 368 -40.23 -10.45 28.49
N GLY A 369 -40.60 -10.22 29.75
CA GLY A 369 -41.33 -11.19 30.59
C GLY A 369 -40.45 -12.30 31.17
N MET A 370 -39.13 -12.11 31.20
CA MET A 370 -38.18 -13.10 31.71
C MET A 370 -38.11 -13.04 33.24
N ASP A 371 -38.01 -14.19 33.90
CA ASP A 371 -37.85 -14.23 35.36
C ASP A 371 -36.46 -13.69 35.77
N THR A 372 -36.46 -12.64 36.58
CA THR A 372 -35.24 -12.00 37.12
C THR A 372 -34.88 -12.50 38.52
N SER A 373 -35.60 -13.49 39.07
CA SER A 373 -35.37 -13.99 40.43
C SER A 373 -33.98 -14.61 40.62
N GLY A 374 -33.34 -15.09 39.55
CA GLY A 374 -31.97 -15.61 39.53
C GLY A 374 -30.87 -14.53 39.52
N ILE A 375 -31.22 -13.23 39.47
CA ILE A 375 -30.25 -12.14 39.40
C ILE A 375 -30.10 -11.49 40.78
N ASN A 376 -28.90 -11.57 41.35
CA ASN A 376 -28.56 -10.87 42.58
C ASN A 376 -28.19 -9.40 42.31
N ILE A 377 -28.66 -8.47 43.14
CA ILE A 377 -28.35 -7.03 43.06
C ILE A 377 -27.48 -6.67 44.25
N SER A 378 -26.35 -5.99 44.02
CA SER A 378 -25.38 -5.64 45.06
C SER A 378 -24.95 -4.18 44.99
N ASP A 379 -24.91 -3.49 46.13
CA ASP A 379 -24.35 -2.13 46.23
C ASP A 379 -22.82 -2.10 46.14
N ASN A 380 -22.16 -3.25 46.32
CA ASN A 380 -20.69 -3.37 46.37
C ASN A 380 -20.08 -3.86 45.04
N LEU A 381 -20.87 -3.99 43.98
CA LEU A 381 -20.45 -4.46 42.67
C LEU A 381 -20.84 -3.45 41.59
N SER A 382 -20.03 -3.36 40.54
CA SER A 382 -20.44 -2.70 39.29
C SER A 382 -21.02 -3.73 38.35
N THR A 383 -22.09 -3.41 37.62
CA THR A 383 -22.69 -4.31 36.63
C THR A 383 -21.67 -4.61 35.52
N ALA A 384 -21.53 -5.89 35.15
CA ALA A 384 -20.60 -6.26 34.09
C ALA A 384 -21.00 -5.66 32.72
N VAL A 385 -20.03 -4.99 32.10
CA VAL A 385 -20.20 -4.27 30.83
C VAL A 385 -19.09 -4.66 29.86
N TYR A 386 -19.50 -4.95 28.63
CA TYR A 386 -18.61 -5.10 27.49
C TYR A 386 -18.86 -3.97 26.50
N SER A 387 -17.84 -3.16 26.23
CA SER A 387 -17.88 -2.11 25.21
C SER A 387 -16.90 -2.44 24.10
N ALA A 388 -17.42 -2.62 22.89
CA ALA A 388 -16.61 -2.77 21.68
C ALA A 388 -16.60 -1.47 20.89
N LEU A 389 -15.39 -1.07 20.47
CA LEU A 389 -15.16 -0.03 19.50
C LEU A 389 -15.05 -0.71 18.14
N LEU A 390 -16.02 -0.48 17.26
CA LEU A 390 -16.01 -1.00 15.91
C LEU A 390 -15.45 0.06 14.96
N ASP A 391 -14.71 -0.37 13.95
CA ASP A 391 -14.25 0.50 12.87
C ASP A 391 -15.36 0.72 11.83
N SER A 392 -15.01 1.38 10.72
CA SER A 392 -15.95 1.69 9.65
C SER A 392 -16.40 0.48 8.82
N THR A 393 -15.72 -0.66 8.89
CA THR A 393 -16.11 -1.91 8.21
C THR A 393 -16.98 -2.79 9.12
N GLY A 394 -17.08 -2.44 10.41
CA GLY A 394 -17.77 -3.24 11.43
C GLY A 394 -16.85 -4.21 12.15
N ASP A 395 -15.55 -4.19 11.87
CA ASP A 395 -14.56 -4.99 12.56
C ASP A 395 -14.19 -4.36 13.92
N MET A 396 -13.81 -5.20 14.88
CA MET A 396 -13.48 -4.74 16.23
C MET A 396 -12.07 -4.15 16.28
N ASP A 397 -11.98 -2.86 16.57
CA ASP A 397 -10.73 -2.10 16.73
C ASP A 397 -10.17 -2.26 18.16
N ALA A 398 -11.05 -2.17 19.16
CA ALA A 398 -10.71 -2.38 20.57
C ALA A 398 -11.94 -2.81 21.38
N ALA A 399 -11.73 -3.43 22.55
CA ALA A 399 -12.79 -3.70 23.49
C ALA A 399 -12.33 -3.51 24.94
N ILE A 400 -13.26 -3.06 25.78
CA ILE A 400 -13.09 -2.96 27.23
C ILE A 400 -14.15 -3.86 27.86
N ALA A 401 -13.71 -4.73 28.75
CA ALA A 401 -14.58 -5.66 29.47
C ALA A 401 -14.33 -5.49 30.97
N ASP A 402 -15.35 -5.06 31.71
CA ASP A 402 -15.40 -5.23 33.15
C ASP A 402 -16.35 -6.37 33.47
N MET A 403 -15.79 -7.46 33.98
CA MET A 403 -16.48 -8.73 34.25
C MET A 403 -16.38 -9.13 35.73
N SER A 404 -15.93 -8.22 36.60
CA SER A 404 -15.72 -8.45 38.03
C SER A 404 -17.00 -8.90 38.77
N ALA A 405 -18.18 -8.51 38.28
CA ALA A 405 -19.47 -8.94 38.81
C ALA A 405 -19.69 -10.46 38.77
N PHE A 406 -18.97 -11.20 37.92
CA PHE A 406 -19.12 -12.65 37.84
C PHE A 406 -18.33 -13.39 38.91
N ASP A 407 -17.30 -12.79 39.48
CA ASP A 407 -16.50 -13.39 40.56
C ASP A 407 -17.31 -13.50 41.87
N SER A 408 -18.37 -12.71 42.01
CA SER A 408 -19.30 -12.77 43.14
C SER A 408 -20.45 -13.78 42.97
N ILE A 409 -20.51 -14.51 41.85
CA ILE A 409 -21.44 -15.62 41.68
C ILE A 409 -20.90 -16.82 42.48
N VAL A 410 -21.02 -16.74 43.81
CA VAL A 410 -20.58 -17.79 44.71
C VAL A 410 -21.64 -18.88 44.77
N SER A 411 -21.21 -20.14 44.65
CA SER A 411 -22.06 -21.33 44.52
C SER A 411 -23.08 -21.56 45.64
N GLY A 412 -22.99 -20.87 46.79
CA GLY A 412 -23.90 -21.04 47.92
C GLY A 412 -25.25 -20.31 47.80
N LEU A 413 -25.33 -19.18 47.11
CA LEU A 413 -26.54 -18.34 47.04
C LEU A 413 -27.62 -18.86 46.08
N PHE A 414 -27.25 -19.76 45.18
CA PHE A 414 -28.15 -20.26 44.12
C PHE A 414 -28.55 -21.73 44.28
N LEU A 415 -27.95 -22.45 45.24
CA LEU A 415 -28.27 -23.85 45.54
C LEU A 415 -29.65 -24.05 46.20
N GLU A 416 -30.25 -23.01 46.79
CA GLU A 416 -31.62 -23.09 47.33
C GLU A 416 -32.73 -22.83 46.31
N LYS A 417 -32.40 -22.34 45.10
CA LYS A 417 -33.39 -22.07 44.04
C LYS A 417 -33.51 -23.19 43.00
N SER A 418 -32.69 -24.22 43.10
CA SER A 418 -32.91 -25.48 42.40
C SER A 418 -33.73 -26.41 43.28
N VAL A 419 -35.01 -26.57 42.94
CA VAL A 419 -35.82 -27.82 42.91
C VAL A 419 -37.31 -27.42 42.96
N LEU A 420 -38.13 -28.11 42.15
CA LEU A 420 -39.60 -28.04 41.94
C LEU A 420 -39.99 -27.18 40.72
N SER A 421 -40.57 -27.69 39.64
CA SER A 421 -41.25 -28.98 39.37
C SER A 421 -41.14 -29.35 37.89
N CYS A 422 -41.14 -30.66 37.58
CA CYS A 422 -41.36 -31.22 36.25
C CYS A 422 -42.60 -30.66 35.54
#